data_AF-A0A8T5FGR4-F1
#
_entry.id   AF-A0A8T5FGR4-F1
#
_cell.length_a   1.000
_cell.length_b   1.000
_cell.length_c   1.000
_cell.angle_alpha   90.00
_cell.angle_beta   90.00
_cell.angle_gamma   90.00
#
_symmetry.space_group_name_H-M   'P 1'
#
loop_
_entity.id
_entity.type
_entity.pdbx_description
1 polymer ?
#
loop_
_entity_poly.entity_id
_entity_poly.type
_entity_poly.pdbx_seq_one_letter_code
_entity_poly.pdbx_strand_id
1 'polypeptide(L)'
;MTGYNCFGCCSVNLTNIKEVECGIDKNTKEYSEFKNNNKGFRDRYGKDELDKSGICLNLIRKNDINENGVCAIYPKDNTDDLRFGYCSTTFECVTFIKIQNWNEKKVSLFNFFIKELFEQNKLNKLSFSNEMYNNTIIDKFELWLKINNERDGI
;
A
#
# COMPACT_ATOMS: atom_id res chain seq x y z
N MET A 1 -12.20 -13.14 -11.26
CA MET A 1 -11.50 -13.70 -10.09
C MET A 1 -11.37 -12.61 -9.05
N THR A 2 -12.23 -12.65 -8.04
CA THR A 2 -12.25 -11.74 -6.88
C THR A 2 -11.19 -12.19 -5.88
N GLY A 3 -9.92 -11.87 -6.16
CA GLY A 3 -8.82 -12.08 -5.23
C GLY A 3 -8.57 -10.79 -4.47
N TYR A 4 -8.99 -10.73 -3.21
CA TYR A 4 -8.74 -9.58 -2.35
C TYR A 4 -7.25 -9.50 -1.99
N ASN A 5 -6.67 -8.31 -2.23
CA ASN A 5 -5.24 -8.09 -2.17
C ASN A 5 -4.77 -7.91 -0.71
N CYS A 6 -3.91 -8.80 -0.22
CA CYS A 6 -3.02 -8.43 0.89
C CYS A 6 -2.02 -7.44 0.33
N PHE A 7 -2.10 -6.16 0.70
CA PHE A 7 -0.99 -5.27 1.06
C PHE A 7 -1.50 -3.82 1.08
N GLY A 8 -1.24 -3.14 2.20
CA GLY A 8 -1.49 -1.72 2.42
C GLY A 8 -0.60 -0.77 1.61
N CYS A 9 -0.28 -1.07 0.36
CA CYS A 9 0.19 -0.06 -0.60
C CYS A 9 -0.95 0.35 -1.55
N CYS A 10 -1.93 -0.53 -1.76
CA CYS A 10 -2.95 -0.40 -2.80
C CYS A 10 -4.23 -1.17 -2.41
N SER A 11 -4.77 -0.81 -1.24
CA SER A 11 -6.04 -1.37 -0.79
C SER A 11 -7.19 -0.85 -1.64
N VAL A 12 -8.06 -1.79 -2.03
CA VAL A 12 -9.31 -1.50 -2.70
C VAL A 12 -10.24 -0.88 -1.67
N ASN A 13 -10.75 0.33 -1.94
CA ASN A 13 -11.89 0.90 -1.22
C ASN A 13 -11.63 1.35 0.23
N LEU A 14 -10.56 2.11 0.46
CA LEU A 14 -10.34 2.77 1.76
C LEU A 14 -11.42 3.82 2.03
N THR A 15 -12.30 3.55 2.99
CA THR A 15 -13.45 4.42 3.30
C THR A 15 -13.05 5.65 4.12
N ASN A 16 -12.18 5.48 5.11
CA ASN A 16 -11.83 6.52 6.08
C ASN A 16 -10.47 6.24 6.74
N ILE A 17 -9.55 7.22 6.70
CA ILE A 17 -8.20 7.10 7.29
C ILE A 17 -8.25 6.73 8.78
N LYS A 18 -9.19 7.29 9.57
CA LYS A 18 -9.29 6.95 10.99
C LYS A 18 -9.68 5.50 11.20
N GLU A 19 -10.57 4.97 10.37
CA GLU A 19 -10.99 3.57 10.47
C GLU A 19 -9.89 2.62 10.02
N VAL A 20 -9.13 3.01 8.99
CA VAL A 20 -7.94 2.30 8.50
C VAL A 20 -6.88 2.22 9.59
N GLU A 21 -6.58 3.36 10.22
CA GLU A 21 -5.63 3.45 11.33
C GLU A 21 -6.09 2.59 12.52
N CYS A 22 -7.36 2.69 12.91
CA CYS A 22 -7.95 1.84 13.95
C CYS A 22 -7.90 0.34 13.59
N GLY A 23 -8.12 -0.02 12.33
CA GLY A 23 -8.04 -1.39 11.85
C GLY A 23 -6.61 -1.93 11.95
N ILE A 24 -5.61 -1.13 11.55
CA ILE A 24 -4.19 -1.50 11.68
C ILE A 24 -3.83 -1.66 13.16
N ASP A 25 -4.28 -0.77 14.03
CA ASP A 25 -4.04 -0.87 15.49
C ASP A 25 -4.68 -2.12 16.09
N LYS A 26 -5.92 -2.43 15.68
CA LYS A 26 -6.61 -3.66 16.08
C LYS A 26 -5.81 -4.90 15.65
N ASN A 27 -5.42 -4.99 14.38
CA ASN A 27 -4.62 -6.10 13.87
C ASN A 27 -3.28 -6.22 14.61
N THR A 28 -2.65 -5.09 14.93
CA THR A 28 -1.36 -5.04 15.66
C THR A 28 -1.52 -5.57 17.08
N LYS A 29 -2.59 -5.16 17.77
CA LYS A 29 -2.91 -5.66 19.12
C LYS A 29 -3.19 -7.16 19.09
N GLU A 30 -4.05 -7.61 18.17
CA GLU A 30 -4.34 -9.04 17.99
C GLU A 30 -3.04 -9.81 17.73
N TYR A 31 -2.18 -9.34 16.83
CA TYR A 31 -0.90 -10.01 16.50
C TYR A 31 -0.02 -10.23 17.73
N SER A 32 0.00 -9.30 18.68
CA SER A 32 0.77 -9.45 19.93
C SER A 32 0.30 -10.63 20.78
N GLU A 33 -0.98 -10.98 20.72
CA GLU A 33 -1.58 -12.11 21.45
C GLU A 33 -1.15 -13.46 20.85
N PHE A 34 -0.80 -13.48 19.56
CA PHE A 34 -0.33 -14.68 18.86
C PHE A 34 1.16 -14.99 19.07
N LYS A 35 1.93 -14.13 19.75
CA LYS A 35 3.34 -14.40 20.15
C LYS A 35 4.23 -14.99 19.03
N ASN A 36 4.22 -14.37 17.84
CA ASN A 36 4.93 -14.83 16.62
C ASN A 36 4.37 -16.10 15.95
N ASN A 37 3.18 -16.57 16.31
CA ASN A 37 2.44 -17.57 15.55
C ASN A 37 1.77 -16.93 14.33
N ASN A 38 2.55 -16.64 13.29
CA ASN A 38 2.07 -15.97 12.07
C ASN A 38 0.97 -16.76 11.36
N LYS A 39 1.05 -18.10 11.38
CA LYS A 39 0.03 -18.97 10.79
C LYS A 39 -1.28 -18.89 11.56
N GLY A 40 -1.23 -18.96 12.89
CA GLY A 40 -2.42 -18.78 13.74
C GLY A 40 -3.04 -17.39 13.56
N PHE A 41 -2.22 -16.35 13.45
CA PHE A 41 -2.69 -14.99 13.20
C PHE A 41 -3.36 -14.83 11.82
N ARG A 42 -2.82 -15.48 10.79
CA ARG A 42 -3.42 -15.54 9.44
C ARG A 42 -4.80 -16.19 9.49
N ASP A 43 -4.90 -17.32 10.17
CA ASP A 43 -6.07 -18.20 10.16
C ASP A 43 -7.16 -17.74 11.16
N ARG A 44 -6.96 -16.60 11.85
CA ARG A 44 -7.91 -16.07 12.85
C ARG A 44 -9.22 -15.56 12.25
N TYR A 45 -9.22 -15.27 10.95
CA TYR A 45 -10.38 -14.86 10.15
C TYR A 45 -10.39 -15.65 8.83
N GLY A 46 -11.54 -15.69 8.14
CA GLY A 46 -11.65 -16.29 6.82
C GLY A 46 -10.72 -15.63 5.79
N LYS A 47 -10.24 -16.42 4.83
CA LYS A 47 -9.27 -15.98 3.80
C LYS A 47 -9.74 -14.79 2.95
N ASP A 48 -11.05 -14.64 2.78
CA ASP A 48 -11.67 -13.60 1.95
C ASP A 48 -12.20 -12.43 2.80
N GLU A 49 -11.99 -12.46 4.12
CA GLU A 49 -12.42 -11.41 5.02
C GLU A 49 -11.46 -10.22 5.00
N LEU A 50 -12.04 -9.02 5.05
CA LEU A 50 -11.33 -7.76 5.22
C LEU A 50 -11.85 -7.09 6.48
N ASP A 51 -11.03 -6.20 7.03
CA ASP A 51 -11.54 -5.27 8.04
C ASP A 51 -12.64 -4.39 7.42
N LYS A 52 -13.55 -3.87 8.26
CA LYS A 52 -14.62 -2.96 7.83
C LYS A 52 -14.12 -1.74 7.03
N SER A 53 -12.88 -1.32 7.27
CA SER A 53 -12.22 -0.21 6.59
C SER A 53 -11.65 -0.58 5.22
N GLY A 54 -11.77 -1.84 4.80
CA GLY A 54 -11.24 -2.37 3.54
C GLY A 54 -9.77 -2.79 3.62
N ILE A 55 -9.13 -2.69 4.79
CA ILE A 55 -7.72 -3.06 4.94
C ILE A 55 -7.56 -4.58 5.07
N CYS A 56 -6.39 -5.06 4.68
CA CYS A 56 -5.98 -6.43 4.92
C CYS A 56 -5.84 -6.68 6.44
N LEU A 57 -6.45 -7.78 6.92
CA LEU A 57 -6.37 -8.23 8.31
C LEU A 57 -4.96 -8.65 8.74
N ASN A 58 -4.05 -8.88 7.79
CA ASN A 58 -2.65 -9.20 8.09
C ASN A 58 -1.73 -7.95 8.13
N LEU A 59 -2.28 -6.76 7.91
CA LEU A 59 -1.54 -5.49 7.97
C LEU A 59 -1.42 -5.03 9.43
N ILE A 60 -0.19 -4.89 9.92
CA ILE A 60 0.16 -4.52 11.31
C ILE A 60 1.23 -3.41 11.35
N ARG A 61 1.43 -2.79 12.51
CA ARG A 61 2.61 -1.96 12.82
C ARG A 61 3.68 -2.82 13.50
N LYS A 62 4.94 -2.61 13.13
CA LYS A 62 6.09 -3.15 13.88
C LYS A 62 6.84 -2.00 14.51
N ASN A 63 7.18 -2.13 15.79
CA ASN A 63 7.84 -1.09 16.60
C ASN A 63 9.15 -0.56 15.98
N ASP A 64 9.79 -1.33 15.10
CA ASP A 64 11.07 -0.97 14.47
C ASP A 64 10.92 -0.32 13.08
N ILE A 65 9.70 -0.27 12.54
CA ILE A 65 9.38 0.32 11.24
C ILE A 65 8.27 1.35 11.50
N ASN A 66 8.67 2.55 11.91
CA ASN A 66 7.74 3.65 12.11
C ASN A 66 7.04 3.99 10.78
N GLU A 67 5.73 4.19 10.90
CA GLU A 67 4.79 4.76 9.93
C GLU A 67 4.28 3.93 8.75
N ASN A 68 4.93 2.83 8.38
CA ASN A 68 4.48 2.00 7.25
C ASN A 68 3.97 0.64 7.76
N GLY A 69 2.68 0.36 7.57
CA GLY A 69 2.10 -0.93 7.90
C GLY A 69 2.82 -2.06 7.16
N VAL A 70 3.10 -3.17 7.85
CA VAL A 70 3.76 -4.36 7.31
C VAL A 70 2.79 -5.53 7.30
N CYS A 71 2.97 -6.45 6.36
CA CYS A 71 2.22 -7.70 6.38
C CYS A 71 2.89 -8.70 7.34
N ALA A 72 2.15 -9.14 8.35
CA ALA A 72 2.61 -10.09 9.35
C ALA A 72 2.98 -11.46 8.76
N ILE A 73 2.37 -11.82 7.63
CA ILE A 73 2.49 -13.12 6.97
C ILE A 73 3.43 -13.09 5.75
N TYR A 74 4.05 -11.94 5.47
CA TYR A 74 5.11 -11.87 4.46
C TYR A 74 6.33 -12.68 4.93
N PRO A 75 6.95 -13.47 4.03
CA PRO A 75 8.11 -14.26 4.40
C PRO A 75 9.22 -13.34 4.88
N LYS A 76 9.75 -13.64 6.07
CA LYS A 76 11.11 -13.21 6.43
C LYS A 76 12.09 -14.17 5.79
N ASP A 77 13.34 -13.74 5.59
CA ASP A 77 14.37 -14.57 4.96
C ASP A 77 14.36 -16.01 5.50
N ASN A 78 14.36 -17.00 4.59
CA ASN A 78 14.33 -18.44 4.88
C ASN A 78 13.08 -18.98 5.60
N THR A 79 11.91 -18.33 5.48
CA THR A 79 10.62 -18.85 6.00
C THR A 79 9.60 -19.07 4.88
N ASP A 80 8.65 -19.99 5.12
CA ASP A 80 7.55 -20.26 4.20
C ASP A 80 6.70 -18.99 3.96
N ASP A 81 6.32 -18.75 2.70
CA ASP A 81 5.44 -17.66 2.33
C ASP A 81 3.98 -17.99 2.68
N LEU A 82 3.56 -17.55 3.87
CA LEU A 82 2.22 -17.83 4.41
C LEU A 82 1.08 -17.14 3.65
N ARG A 83 1.41 -16.26 2.69
CA ARG A 83 0.47 -15.64 1.75
C ARG A 83 -0.12 -16.61 0.74
N PHE A 84 0.59 -17.69 0.40
CA PHE A 84 0.16 -18.62 -0.62
C PHE A 84 -1.23 -19.20 -0.31
N GLY A 85 -2.18 -19.05 -1.25
CA GLY A 85 -3.58 -19.48 -1.09
C GLY A 85 -4.47 -18.53 -0.27
N TYR A 86 -3.91 -17.46 0.30
CA TYR A 86 -4.63 -16.44 1.08
C TYR A 86 -4.60 -15.06 0.42
N CYS A 87 -3.56 -14.77 -0.35
CA CYS A 87 -3.46 -13.55 -1.13
C CYS A 87 -2.49 -13.69 -2.29
N SER A 88 -2.56 -12.75 -3.24
CA SER A 88 -1.62 -12.73 -4.35
C SER A 88 -0.21 -12.42 -3.87
N THR A 89 0.72 -13.31 -4.18
CA THR A 89 2.15 -13.18 -3.81
C THR A 89 2.94 -12.32 -4.79
N THR A 90 2.39 -12.09 -5.99
CA THR A 90 3.04 -11.39 -7.11
C THR A 90 2.28 -10.13 -7.53
N PHE A 91 1.28 -9.69 -6.75
CA PHE A 91 0.52 -8.51 -7.11
C PHE A 91 1.35 -7.25 -6.90
N GLU A 92 1.64 -6.58 -8.00
CA GLU A 92 2.16 -5.22 -8.04
C GLU A 92 1.05 -4.30 -8.52
N CYS A 93 0.94 -3.09 -7.94
CA CYS A 93 -0.07 -2.17 -8.43
C CYS A 93 0.27 -1.71 -9.85
N VAL A 94 -0.76 -1.41 -10.63
CA VAL A 94 -0.61 -0.98 -12.04
C VAL A 94 0.37 0.20 -12.15
N THR A 95 0.32 1.12 -11.19
CA THR A 95 1.24 2.25 -11.10
C THR A 95 2.69 1.82 -10.87
N PHE A 96 2.94 0.88 -9.95
CA PHE A 96 4.29 0.38 -9.69
C PHE A 96 4.88 -0.29 -10.92
N ILE A 97 4.12 -1.17 -11.58
CA ILE A 97 4.53 -1.83 -12.84
C ILE A 97 4.92 -0.79 -13.90
N LYS A 98 4.17 0.31 -14.01
CA LYS A 98 4.47 1.40 -14.95
C LYS A 98 5.75 2.15 -14.57
N ILE A 99 5.94 2.47 -13.29
CA ILE A 99 7.12 3.17 -12.78
C ILE A 99 8.39 2.35 -12.98
N GLN A 100 8.34 1.01 -12.87
CA GLN A 100 9.49 0.13 -13.12
C GLN A 100 10.08 0.28 -14.53
N ASN A 101 9.29 0.72 -15.50
CA ASN A 101 9.74 0.93 -16.88
C ASN A 101 10.24 2.37 -17.14
N TRP A 102 10.27 3.24 -16.13
CA TRP A 102 10.73 4.62 -16.28
C TRP A 102 12.24 4.73 -16.12
N ASN A 103 12.83 5.70 -16.82
CA ASN A 103 14.22 6.08 -16.60
C ASN A 103 14.36 6.86 -15.28
N GLU A 104 15.60 6.94 -14.78
CA GLU A 104 15.93 7.59 -13.51
C GLU A 104 15.45 9.05 -13.44
N LYS A 105 15.56 9.80 -14.55
CA LYS A 105 15.10 11.18 -14.64
C LYS A 105 13.60 11.30 -14.38
N LYS A 106 12.79 10.45 -15.01
CA LYS A 106 11.33 10.46 -14.85
C LYS A 106 10.91 10.01 -13.45
N VAL A 107 11.60 9.02 -12.88
CA VAL A 107 11.41 8.61 -11.47
C VAL A 107 11.73 9.76 -10.50
N SER A 108 12.84 10.47 -10.72
CA SER A 108 13.20 11.63 -9.89
C SER A 108 12.16 12.75 -9.95
N LEU A 109 11.64 13.06 -11.13
CA LEU A 109 10.57 14.04 -11.32
C LEU A 109 9.27 13.61 -10.65
N PHE A 110 8.94 12.32 -10.73
CA PHE A 110 7.76 11.78 -10.04
C PHE A 110 7.90 11.89 -8.52
N ASN A 111 9.04 11.53 -7.96
CA ASN A 111 9.30 11.67 -6.53
C ASN A 111 9.19 13.13 -6.07
N PHE A 112 9.70 14.07 -6.87
CA PHE A 112 9.55 15.50 -6.63
C PHE A 112 8.07 15.93 -6.64
N PHE A 113 7.32 15.51 -7.67
CA PHE A 113 5.88 15.78 -7.78
C PHE A 113 5.08 15.25 -6.58
N ILE A 114 5.36 14.02 -6.14
CA ILE A 114 4.71 13.42 -4.96
C ILE A 114 5.04 14.22 -3.71
N LYS A 115 6.32 14.58 -3.51
CA LYS A 115 6.75 15.39 -2.37
C LYS A 115 6.01 16.72 -2.32
N GLU A 116 5.93 17.45 -3.44
CA GLU A 116 5.19 18.71 -3.54
C GLU A 116 3.71 18.54 -3.16
N LEU A 117 3.05 17.47 -3.61
CA LEU A 117 1.66 17.23 -3.26
C LEU A 117 1.46 16.98 -1.75
N PHE A 118 2.40 16.29 -1.10
CA PHE A 118 2.37 16.10 0.35
C PHE A 118 2.62 17.41 1.10
N GLU A 119 3.64 18.19 0.71
CA GLU A 119 3.98 19.46 1.36
C GLU A 119 2.86 20.51 1.21
N GLN A 120 2.14 20.48 0.09
CA GLN A 120 0.98 21.34 -0.16
C GLN A 120 -0.32 20.80 0.46
N ASN A 121 -0.28 19.70 1.22
CA ASN A 121 -1.45 18.99 1.78
C ASN A 121 -2.52 18.61 0.72
N LYS A 122 -2.11 18.46 -0.54
CA LYS A 122 -2.98 18.02 -1.65
C LYS A 122 -3.06 16.50 -1.77
N LEU A 123 -2.21 15.80 -1.02
CA LEU A 123 -2.12 14.36 -0.98
C LEU A 123 -1.84 13.93 0.47
N ASN A 124 -2.51 12.87 0.90
CA ASN A 124 -2.25 12.22 2.18
C ASN A 124 -1.99 10.73 1.92
N LYS A 125 -1.55 9.99 2.95
CA LYS A 125 -1.16 8.59 2.80
C LYS A 125 -2.29 7.71 2.24
N LEU A 126 -3.54 8.01 2.59
CA LEU A 126 -4.73 7.31 2.10
C LEU A 126 -4.97 7.58 0.62
N SER A 127 -5.05 8.86 0.25
CA SER A 127 -5.30 9.24 -1.14
C SER A 127 -4.15 8.81 -2.02
N PHE A 128 -2.91 8.89 -1.56
CA PHE A 128 -1.76 8.35 -2.28
C PHE A 128 -1.91 6.85 -2.56
N SER A 129 -2.23 6.03 -1.54
CA SER A 129 -2.41 4.58 -1.72
C SER A 129 -3.53 4.25 -2.71
N ASN A 130 -4.66 4.98 -2.62
CA ASN A 130 -5.78 4.82 -3.54
C ASN A 130 -5.43 5.23 -4.98
N GLU A 131 -4.73 6.35 -5.14
CA GLU A 131 -4.35 6.87 -6.46
C GLU A 131 -3.23 6.05 -7.11
N MET A 132 -2.34 5.45 -6.32
CA MET A 132 -1.38 4.43 -6.77
C MET A 132 -2.10 3.16 -7.23
N TYR A 133 -3.16 2.73 -6.53
CA TYR A 133 -3.93 1.55 -6.94
C TYR A 133 -4.69 1.78 -8.25
N ASN A 134 -5.39 2.92 -8.36
CA ASN A 134 -6.25 3.25 -9.49
C ASN A 134 -5.52 3.90 -10.67
N ASN A 135 -4.19 4.04 -10.60
CA ASN A 135 -3.35 4.68 -11.62
C ASN A 135 -3.59 6.19 -11.84
N THR A 136 -4.49 6.83 -11.09
CA THR A 136 -4.82 8.25 -11.25
C THR A 136 -3.64 9.17 -10.88
N ILE A 137 -2.72 8.72 -10.03
CA ILE A 137 -1.53 9.51 -9.67
C ILE A 137 -0.56 9.69 -10.85
N ILE A 138 -0.47 8.68 -11.73
CA ILE A 138 0.32 8.79 -12.96
C ILE A 138 -0.33 9.82 -13.89
N ASP A 139 -1.65 9.78 -14.06
CA ASP A 139 -2.33 10.72 -14.96
C ASP A 139 -2.15 12.18 -14.49
N LYS A 140 -2.19 12.42 -13.17
CA LYS A 140 -1.87 13.74 -12.59
C LYS A 140 -0.41 14.13 -12.82
N PHE A 141 0.52 13.18 -12.72
CA PHE A 141 1.93 13.43 -12.96
C PHE A 141 2.21 13.78 -14.44
N GLU A 142 1.62 13.05 -15.39
CA GLU A 142 1.78 13.35 -16.82
C GLU A 142 1.22 14.73 -17.18
N LEU A 143 0.08 15.12 -16.58
CA LEU A 143 -0.46 16.47 -16.73
C LEU A 143 0.48 17.52 -16.12
N TRP A 144 1.04 17.27 -14.94
CA TRP A 144 2.02 18.15 -14.31
C TRP A 144 3.28 18.30 -15.17
N LEU A 145 3.79 17.21 -15.75
CA LEU A 145 4.92 17.26 -16.68
C LEU A 145 4.60 18.12 -17.89
N LYS A 146 3.42 17.96 -18.50
CA LYS A 146 3.01 18.77 -19.65
C LYS A 146 3.01 20.27 -19.32
N ILE A 147 2.38 20.64 -18.20
CA ILE A 147 2.28 22.05 -17.77
C ILE A 147 3.65 22.66 -17.47
N ASN A 148 4.57 21.90 -16.87
CA ASN A 148 5.88 22.42 -16.49
C ASN A 148 6.89 22.38 -17.66
N ASN A 149 6.81 21.39 -18.56
CA ASN A 149 7.62 21.39 -19.79
C ASN A 149 7.21 22.54 -20.73
N GLU A 150 5.93 22.90 -20.81
CA GLU A 150 5.46 24.09 -21.56
C GLU A 150 5.95 25.41 -20.92
N ARG A 151 6.24 25.43 -19.62
CA ARG A 151 6.85 26.59 -18.93
C ARG A 151 8.35 26.74 -19.17
N ASP A 152 9.05 25.61 -19.35
CA ASP A 152 10.50 25.58 -19.57
C ASP A 152 10.90 25.72 -21.04
N GLY A 153 9.94 25.84 -21.96
CA GLY A 153 10.18 26.25 -23.35
C GLY A 153 11.09 25.30 -24.15
N ILE A 154 10.86 23.98 -24.04
CA ILE A 154 11.44 22.97 -24.94
C ILE A 154 10.37 22.48 -25.92
#